data_AF-A0A6S7JXY6-F1
#
_entry.id   AF-A0A6S7JXY6-F1
#
_cell.length_a   1.000
_cell.length_b   1.000
_cell.length_c   1.000
_cell.angle_alpha   90.00
_cell.angle_beta   90.00
_cell.angle_gamma   90.00
#
_symmetry.space_group_name_H-M   'P 1'
#
loop_
_entity.id
_entity.type
_entity.pdbx_description
1 polymer ?
#
loop_
_entity_poly.entity_id
_entity_poly.type
_entity_poly.pdbx_seq_one_letter_code
_entity_poly.pdbx_strand_id
1 'polypeptide(L)' 'SQFDEKGNLRSWWTAQSHKNYRKRSDCIAVQYNNTYVYERKLDGVKTLSENIADNGGLKYTYRVSFSNFNSLSEIETCSQ' A
#
# COMPACT_ATOMS: atom_id res chain seq x y z
N SER A 1 11.10 3.11 -0.29
CA SER A 1 11.19 4.13 -1.35
C SER A 1 12.40 5.06 -1.24
N GLN A 2 13.15 5.07 -0.14
CA GLN A 2 14.28 5.99 0.06
C GLN A 2 15.62 5.48 -0.50
N PHE A 3 15.67 4.21 -0.89
CA PHE A 3 16.85 3.56 -1.45
C PHE A 3 16.71 3.41 -2.95
N ASP A 4 17.77 3.73 -3.70
CA ASP A 4 17.86 3.52 -5.14
C ASP A 4 18.11 2.04 -5.49
N GLU A 5 18.25 1.72 -6.78
CA GLU A 5 18.45 0.36 -7.27
C GLU A 5 19.73 -0.31 -6.77
N LYS A 6 20.71 0.47 -6.30
CA LYS A 6 21.98 0.00 -5.75
C LYS A 6 21.98 -0.05 -4.23
N GLY A 7 20.86 0.31 -3.60
CA GLY A 7 20.73 0.36 -2.15
C GLY A 7 21.29 1.64 -1.51
N ASN A 8 21.57 2.70 -2.27
CA ASN A 8 22.00 3.96 -1.68
C ASN A 8 20.81 4.75 -1.16
N LEU A 9 20.96 5.40 0.00
CA LEU A 9 19.96 6.33 0.52
C LEU A 9 19.97 7.63 -0.30
N ARG A 10 19.05 7.73 -1.27
CA ARG A 10 18.94 8.87 -2.18
C ARG A 10 17.49 9.05 -2.61
N SER A 11 17.03 10.30 -2.65
CA SER A 11 15.76 10.60 -3.31
C SER A 11 15.90 10.46 -4.82
N TRP A 12 15.32 9.40 -5.39
CA TRP A 12 15.27 9.14 -6.83
C TRP A 12 13.86 9.34 -7.41
N TRP A 13 12.90 9.75 -6.58
CA TRP A 13 11.53 10.04 -6.98
C TRP A 13 11.39 11.53 -7.29
N THR A 14 10.54 11.86 -8.26
CA THR A 14 10.09 13.25 -8.43
C THR A 14 9.28 13.68 -7.20
N ALA A 15 9.25 14.99 -6.92
CA ALA A 15 8.47 15.54 -5.80
C ALA A 15 6.98 15.16 -5.90
N GLN A 16 6.43 15.17 -7.12
CA GLN A 16 5.04 14.77 -7.37
C GLN A 16 4.78 13.30 -7.08
N SER A 17 5.67 12.40 -7.52
CA SER A 17 5.55 10.96 -7.21
C SER A 17 5.63 10.69 -5.72
N HIS A 18 6.55 11.36 -5.01
CA HIS A 18 6.67 11.22 -3.57
C HIS A 18 5.42 11.72 -2.83
N LYS A 19 4.83 12.86 -3.25
CA LYS A 19 3.56 13.36 -2.71
C LYS A 19 2.42 12.37 -2.93
N ASN A 20 2.32 11.79 -4.14
CA ASN A 20 1.29 10.81 -4.46
C ASN A 20 1.45 9.51 -3.67
N TYR A 21 2.69 9.06 -3.45
CA TYR A 21 2.98 7.91 -2.60
C TYR A 21 2.51 8.14 -1.17
N ARG A 22 2.90 9.27 -0.57
CA ARG A 22 2.46 9.63 0.79
C ARG A 22 0.95 9.66 0.91
N LYS A 23 0.26 10.33 -0.01
CA LYS A 23 -1.22 10.38 -0.01
C LYS A 23 -1.86 8.98 0.05
N ARG A 24 -1.33 8.02 -0.72
CA ARG A 24 -1.87 6.65 -0.77
C ARG A 24 -1.46 5.83 0.46
N SER A 25 -0.20 5.94 0.91
CA SER A 25 0.26 5.24 2.10
C SER A 25 -0.44 5.73 3.36
N ASP A 26 -0.72 7.04 3.47
CA ASP A 26 -1.43 7.62 4.61
C ASP A 26 -2.85 7.05 4.72
N CYS A 27 -3.51 6.76 3.60
CA CYS A 27 -4.82 6.12 3.63
C CYS A 27 -4.75 4.70 4.23
N ILE A 28 -3.75 3.90 3.83
CA ILE A 28 -3.54 2.56 4.41
C ILE A 28 -3.21 2.68 5.90
N ALA A 29 -2.38 3.65 6.29
CA ALA A 29 -2.09 3.90 7.70
C ALA A 29 -3.37 4.21 8.48
N VAL A 30 -4.23 5.09 7.97
CA VAL A 30 -5.52 5.44 8.60
C VAL A 30 -6.44 4.23 8.70
N GLN A 31 -6.57 3.44 7.64
CA GLN A 31 -7.39 2.23 7.63
C GLN A 31 -6.98 1.29 8.77
N TYR A 32 -5.69 0.95 8.86
CA TYR A 32 -5.22 0.03 9.89
C TYR A 32 -5.19 0.65 11.29
N ASN A 33 -5.01 1.96 11.40
CA ASN A 33 -5.09 2.66 12.68
C ASN A 33 -6.53 2.69 13.24
N ASN A 34 -7.55 2.40 12.43
CA ASN A 34 -8.94 2.27 12.87
C ASN A 34 -9.36 0.81 13.12
N THR A 35 -8.42 -0.14 13.00
CA THR A 35 -8.68 -1.56 13.19
C THR A 35 -8.37 -2.01 14.62
N TYR A 36 -9.23 -2.86 15.17
CA TYR A 36 -9.05 -3.52 16.47
C TYR A 36 -8.97 -5.03 16.27
N VAL A 37 -8.01 -5.67 16.94
CA VAL A 37 -7.83 -7.12 16.93
C VAL A 37 -7.63 -7.58 18.37
N TYR A 38 -8.46 -8.52 18.85
CA TYR A 38 -8.48 -8.95 20.25
C TYR A 38 -8.54 -7.76 21.23
N GLU A 39 -9.45 -6.82 20.97
CA GLU A 39 -9.64 -5.58 21.75
C GLU A 39 -8.43 -4.62 21.78
N ARG A 40 -7.37 -4.92 21.02
CA ARG A 40 -6.19 -4.05 20.90
C ARG A 40 -6.26 -3.28 19.59
N LYS A 41 -6.05 -1.97 19.69
CA LYS A 41 -5.93 -1.09 18.53
C LYS A 41 -4.62 -1.36 17.80
N LEU A 42 -4.66 -1.51 16.49
CA LEU A 42 -3.45 -1.60 15.69
C LEU A 42 -2.80 -0.22 15.52
N ASP A 43 -1.47 -0.20 15.47
CA ASP A 43 -0.71 0.98 15.06
C ASP A 43 -0.49 0.91 13.54
N GLY A 44 -1.32 1.65 12.80
CA GLY A 44 -1.29 1.66 11.34
C GLY A 44 -0.03 2.29 10.75
N VAL A 45 0.69 3.13 11.50
CA VAL A 45 1.95 3.74 11.07
C VAL A 45 3.09 2.74 11.23
N LYS A 46 3.15 2.06 12.39
CA LYS A 46 4.17 1.03 12.67
C LYS A 46 4.08 -0.16 11.71
N THR A 47 2.87 -0.52 11.28
CA THR A 47 2.60 -1.67 10.40
C THR A 47 2.55 -1.30 8.91
N LEU A 48 2.75 -0.03 8.57
CA LEU A 48 2.45 0.52 7.25
C LEU A 48 3.19 -0.18 6.10
N SER A 49 4.48 -0.49 6.25
CA SER A 49 5.26 -1.13 5.18
C SER A 49 4.72 -2.51 4.81
N GLU A 50 4.41 -3.33 5.81
CA GLU A 50 3.86 -4.67 5.64
C GLU A 50 2.43 -4.60 5.08
N ASN A 51 1.60 -3.70 5.61
CA ASN A 51 0.24 -3.51 5.08
C ASN A 51 0.27 -3.11 3.59
N ILE A 52 1.20 -2.26 3.16
CA ILE A 52 1.39 -1.92 1.74
C ILE A 52 1.80 -3.15 0.93
N ALA A 53 2.74 -3.95 1.45
CA ALA A 53 3.23 -5.16 0.79
C ALA A 53 2.11 -6.19 0.62
N ASP A 54 1.33 -6.46 1.67
CA ASP A 54 0.23 -7.43 1.67
C ASP A 54 -0.87 -7.03 0.68
N ASN A 55 -1.33 -5.77 0.76
CA ASN A 55 -2.36 -5.26 -0.15
C ASN A 55 -1.87 -5.26 -1.61
N GLY A 56 -0.61 -4.90 -1.84
CA GLY A 56 0.02 -4.98 -3.16
C GLY A 56 0.08 -6.41 -3.68
N GLY A 57 0.60 -7.34 -2.87
CA GLY A 57 0.76 -8.76 -3.21
C GLY A 57 -0.55 -9.43 -3.58
N LEU A 58 -1.60 -9.20 -2.78
CA LEU A 58 -2.95 -9.71 -3.08
C LEU A 58 -3.49 -9.12 -4.38
N LYS A 59 -3.39 -7.80 -4.57
CA LYS A 59 -3.84 -7.12 -5.80
C LYS A 59 -3.16 -7.68 -7.05
N TYR A 60 -1.85 -7.86 -7.02
CA TYR A 60 -1.10 -8.40 -8.16
C TYR A 60 -1.40 -9.87 -8.40
N THR A 61 -1.46 -10.69 -7.36
CA THR A 61 -1.78 -12.12 -7.46
C THR A 61 -3.16 -12.30 -8.06
N TYR A 62 -4.15 -11.59 -7.54
CA TYR A 62 -5.51 -11.60 -8.08
C TYR A 62 -5.52 -11.17 -9.55
N ARG A 63 -4.86 -10.05 -9.90
CA ARG A 63 -4.79 -9.60 -11.29
C ARG A 63 -4.21 -10.66 -12.23
N VAL A 64 -3.16 -11.38 -11.82
CA VAL A 64 -2.53 -12.43 -12.63
C VAL A 64 -3.42 -13.67 -12.74
N SER A 65 -4.04 -14.09 -11.63
CA SER A 65 -4.92 -15.26 -11.63
C SER A 65 -6.21 -15.04 -12.44
N PHE A 66 -6.72 -13.81 -12.48
CA PHE A 66 -7.99 -13.47 -13.11
C PHE A 66 -7.85 -12.60 -14.37
N SER A 67 -6.65 -12.45 -14.94
CA SER A 67 -6.42 -11.64 -16.16
C SER A 67 -7.16 -12.12 -17.40
N ASN A 68 -7.73 -13.33 -17.37
CA ASN A 68 -8.58 -13.89 -18.43
C ASN A 68 -10.07 -13.54 -18.28
N PHE A 69 -10.46 -12.84 -17.20
CA PHE A 69 -11.83 -12.38 -16.97
C PHE A 69 -11.92 -10.87 -17.21
N ASN A 70 -12.60 -10.48 -18.29
CA ASN A 70 -12.74 -9.11 -18.81
C ASN A 70 -13.59 -8.15 -17.94
N SER A 71 -13.65 -8.35 -16.63
CA SER A 71 -14.29 -7.42 -15.72
C SER A 71 -13.77 -7.62 -14.31
N LEU A 72 -12.64 -7.01 -13.98
CA LEU A 72 -12.25 -6.85 -12.58
C LEU A 72 -12.65 -5.45 -12.16
N SER A 73 -13.69 -5.35 -11.33
CA SER A 73 -13.84 -4.19 -10.45
C SER A 73 -12.53 -4.05 -9.67
N GLU A 74 -11.96 -2.84 -9.65
CA GLU A 74 -10.74 -2.59 -8.91
C GLU A 74 -10.89 -3.12 -7.47
N ILE A 75 -9.97 -3.97 -7.02
CA ILE A 75 -9.83 -4.22 -5.58
C ILE A 75 -9.37 -2.89 -5.00
N GLU A 76 -10.33 -2.09 -4.58
CA GLU A 76 -10.12 -0.78 -3.96
C GLU A 76 -9.82 -0.99 -2.49
N THR A 77 -8.54 -1.16 -2.20
CA THR A 77 -8.04 -0.84 -0.87
C THR A 77 -7.75 0.66 -0.87
N CYS A 78 -8.45 1.39 0.00
CA CYS A 78 -8.48 2.86 0.02
C CYS A 78 -9.20 3.52 -1.18
N SER A 79 -10.44 3.10 -1.45
CA SER A 79 -11.40 3.94 -2.17
C SER A 79 -11.69 5.23 -1.40
N GLN A 80 -11.75 6.33 -2.13
CA GLN A 80 -12.63 7.43 -1.73
C GLN A 80 -14.07 7.05 -2.05
#